data_AF-A0A2A5JSP6-F1
#
_entry.id   AF-A0A2A5JSP6-F1
#
_cell.length_a   1.000
_cell.length_b   1.000
_cell.length_c   1.000
_cell.angle_alpha   90.00
_cell.angle_beta   90.00
_cell.angle_gamma   90.00
#
_symmetry.space_group_name_H-M   'P 1'
#
loop_
_entity.id
_entity.type
_entity.pdbx_description
1 polymer ?
#
loop_
_entity_poly.entity_id
_entity_poly.type
_entity_poly.pdbx_seq_one_letter_code
_entity_poly.pdbx_strand_id
1 'polypeptide(L)'
;MRVKLKERRQGEIARRTPAQITAAWFNAVKSKFKEKTQRLYANNINKWILPHLTEKPPENISPADWHKFFDFVRSEGSAKLAPIILIRLKSALRWAAMGGEIPNNNPILDLKTKHVGEPSTQGQRWLTFKEITLLRRQIEQSKATSTTKACLQAIFIIEARLG
;
A
#
# COMPACT_ATOMS: atom_id res chain seq x y z
N MET A 1 -6.63 -37.73 21.39
CA MET A 1 -6.71 -36.71 22.47
C MET A 1 -5.44 -35.84 22.58
N ARG A 2 -4.73 -35.52 21.47
CA ARG A 2 -3.56 -34.61 21.48
C ARG A 2 -3.80 -33.28 20.73
N VAL A 3 -4.82 -33.23 19.86
CA VAL A 3 -5.21 -32.02 19.12
C VAL A 3 -5.84 -30.98 20.06
N LYS A 4 -6.74 -31.43 20.96
CA LYS A 4 -7.45 -30.58 21.94
C LYS A 4 -6.56 -29.87 22.97
N LEU A 5 -5.31 -30.33 23.18
CA LEU A 5 -4.38 -29.70 24.14
C LEU A 5 -3.60 -28.52 23.54
N LYS A 6 -3.39 -28.53 22.21
CA LYS A 6 -2.84 -27.36 21.50
C LYS A 6 -3.87 -26.23 21.42
N GLU A 7 -5.15 -26.60 21.26
CA GLU A 7 -6.28 -25.68 21.32
C GLU A 7 -6.49 -25.09 22.73
N ARG A 8 -6.17 -25.85 23.80
CA ARG A 8 -6.28 -25.37 25.19
C ARG A 8 -5.12 -24.50 25.68
N ARG A 9 -3.92 -24.56 25.09
CA ARG A 9 -2.85 -23.56 25.33
C ARG A 9 -3.06 -22.27 24.52
N GLN A 10 -3.96 -22.28 23.53
CA GLN A 10 -4.48 -21.09 22.85
C GLN A 10 -5.71 -20.50 23.58
N GLY A 11 -5.81 -20.70 24.90
CA GLY A 11 -6.74 -19.96 25.74
C GLY A 11 -6.42 -18.47 25.67
N GLU A 12 -7.34 -17.70 25.09
CA GLU A 12 -7.42 -16.23 25.18
C GLU A 12 -6.12 -15.45 24.92
N ILE A 13 -5.36 -15.82 23.88
CA ILE A 13 -4.65 -14.75 23.16
C ILE A 13 -5.77 -13.94 22.53
N ALA A 14 -6.08 -12.77 23.09
CA ALA A 14 -6.98 -11.79 22.48
C ALA A 14 -6.59 -11.70 21.00
N ARG A 15 -7.40 -12.31 20.13
CA ARG A 15 -6.98 -12.57 18.76
C ARG A 15 -6.80 -11.22 18.09
N ARG A 16 -5.57 -10.93 17.67
CA ARG A 16 -5.22 -9.60 17.21
C ARG A 16 -6.07 -9.23 16.01
N THR A 17 -6.59 -8.01 16.03
CA THR A 17 -7.37 -7.49 14.91
C THR A 17 -6.46 -7.22 13.71
N PRO A 18 -7.00 -7.11 12.48
CA PRO A 18 -6.18 -6.75 11.32
C PRO A 18 -5.42 -5.43 11.53
N ALA A 19 -6.00 -4.47 12.27
CA ALA A 19 -5.32 -3.24 12.68
C ALA A 19 -4.07 -3.51 13.53
N GLN A 20 -4.21 -4.31 14.60
CA GLN A 20 -3.11 -4.66 15.49
C GLN A 20 -2.02 -5.46 14.78
N ILE A 21 -2.41 -6.42 13.95
CA ILE A 21 -1.47 -7.23 13.14
C ILE A 21 -0.69 -6.31 12.18
N THR A 22 -1.38 -5.39 11.51
CA THR A 22 -0.73 -4.49 10.55
C THR A 22 0.23 -3.53 11.25
N ALA A 23 -0.12 -3.02 12.43
CA ALA A 23 0.77 -2.19 13.23
C ALA A 23 2.03 -2.96 13.69
N ALA A 24 1.84 -4.19 14.18
CA ALA A 24 2.93 -5.05 14.63
C ALA A 24 3.88 -5.39 13.47
N TRP A 25 3.32 -5.80 12.33
CA TRP A 25 4.07 -6.07 11.11
C TRP A 25 4.89 -4.84 10.70
N PHE A 26 4.24 -3.67 10.60
CA PHE A 26 4.93 -2.46 10.14
C PHE A 26 6.06 -2.06 11.07
N ASN A 27 5.88 -2.16 12.39
CA ASN A 27 6.95 -1.91 13.35
C ASN A 27 8.13 -2.89 13.23
N ALA A 28 7.87 -4.15 12.89
CA ALA A 28 8.91 -5.16 12.70
C ALA A 28 9.72 -4.95 11.41
N VAL A 29 9.09 -4.41 10.34
CA VAL A 29 9.74 -4.27 9.02
C VAL A 29 10.14 -2.85 8.65
N LYS A 30 9.69 -1.82 9.39
CA LYS A 30 9.89 -0.40 9.01
C LYS A 30 11.34 -0.02 8.77
N SER A 31 12.27 -0.56 9.56
CA SER A 31 13.71 -0.28 9.45
C SER A 31 14.31 -0.75 8.13
N LYS A 32 13.66 -1.67 7.42
CA LYS A 32 14.10 -2.17 6.10
C LYS A 32 13.74 -1.22 4.95
N PHE A 33 12.88 -0.23 5.19
CA PHE A 33 12.40 0.68 4.16
C PHE A 33 13.09 2.05 4.24
N LYS A 34 13.23 2.72 3.09
CA LYS A 34 13.65 4.13 3.04
C LYS A 34 12.64 5.02 3.76
N GLU A 35 13.09 6.12 4.34
CA GLU A 35 12.26 7.03 5.14
C GLU A 35 10.96 7.46 4.43
N LYS A 36 11.05 7.86 3.15
CA LYS A 36 9.88 8.21 2.32
C LYS A 36 8.83 7.09 2.26
N THR A 37 9.29 5.83 2.18
CA THR A 37 8.40 4.66 2.17
C THR A 37 7.82 4.38 3.54
N GLN A 38 8.60 4.56 4.61
CA GLN A 38 8.10 4.45 5.98
C GLN A 38 6.97 5.46 6.22
N ARG A 39 7.17 6.74 5.88
CA ARG A 39 6.15 7.79 6.00
C ARG A 39 4.88 7.46 5.22
N LEU A 40 5.03 7.01 3.97
CA LEU A 40 3.90 6.62 3.13
C LEU A 40 3.10 5.46 3.75
N TYR A 41 3.79 4.42 4.23
CA TYR A 41 3.12 3.25 4.82
C TYR A 41 2.45 3.61 6.15
N ALA A 42 3.12 4.38 7.00
CA ALA A 42 2.54 4.88 8.24
C ALA A 42 1.26 5.67 7.98
N ASN A 43 1.27 6.59 7.00
CA ASN A 43 0.08 7.35 6.62
C ASN A 43 -1.06 6.45 6.14
N ASN A 44 -0.76 5.46 5.30
CA ASN A 44 -1.78 4.53 4.80
C ASN A 44 -2.37 3.68 5.93
N ILE A 45 -1.53 3.16 6.84
CA ILE A 45 -1.96 2.32 7.95
C ILE A 45 -2.79 3.14 8.94
N ASN A 46 -2.30 4.31 9.35
CA ASN A 46 -2.95 5.17 10.33
C ASN A 46 -4.29 5.72 9.82
N LYS A 47 -4.39 6.02 8.52
CA LYS A 47 -5.62 6.56 7.95
C LYS A 47 -6.66 5.49 7.65
N TRP A 48 -6.26 4.36 7.07
CA TRP A 48 -7.22 3.42 6.47
C TRP A 48 -7.39 2.10 7.22
N ILE A 49 -6.38 1.68 7.99
CA ILE A 49 -6.39 0.34 8.60
C ILE A 49 -6.69 0.44 10.10
N LEU A 50 -5.93 1.26 10.84
CA LEU A 50 -6.08 1.39 12.28
C LEU A 50 -7.47 1.81 12.75
N PRO A 51 -8.16 2.79 12.13
CA PRO A 51 -9.46 3.24 12.63
C PRO A 51 -10.62 2.32 12.22
N HIS A 52 -10.45 1.48 11.19
CA HIS A 52 -11.57 0.77 10.56
C HIS A 52 -11.56 -0.75 10.77
N LEU A 53 -10.42 -1.35 11.14
CA LEU A 53 -10.27 -2.81 11.29
C LEU A 53 -9.93 -3.23 12.72
N THR A 54 -10.70 -2.72 13.69
CA THR A 54 -10.48 -2.89 15.13
C THR A 54 -11.44 -3.86 15.81
N GLU A 55 -12.57 -4.17 15.21
CA GLU A 55 -13.66 -4.86 15.90
C GLU A 55 -13.56 -6.39 15.87
N LYS A 56 -13.13 -6.95 14.74
CA LYS A 56 -13.16 -8.41 14.49
C LYS A 56 -11.78 -8.95 14.18
N PRO A 57 -11.43 -10.15 14.69
CA PRO A 57 -10.27 -10.90 14.22
C PRO A 57 -10.36 -11.22 12.72
N PRO A 58 -9.23 -11.32 12.01
CA PRO A 58 -9.21 -11.54 10.57
C PRO A 58 -10.02 -12.75 10.09
N GLU A 59 -10.09 -13.83 10.87
CA GLU A 59 -10.83 -15.06 10.54
C GLU A 59 -12.35 -14.93 10.70
N ASN A 60 -12.81 -13.93 11.43
CA ASN A 60 -14.24 -13.66 11.64
C ASN A 60 -14.78 -12.59 10.67
N ILE A 61 -13.92 -12.04 9.79
CA ILE A 61 -14.32 -11.07 8.78
C ILE A 61 -14.73 -11.84 7.51
N SER A 62 -15.99 -11.70 7.13
CA SER A 62 -16.52 -12.35 5.94
C SER A 62 -15.94 -11.71 4.66
N PRO A 63 -15.94 -12.43 3.52
CA PRO A 63 -15.58 -11.82 2.24
C PRO A 63 -16.40 -10.56 1.91
N ALA A 64 -17.69 -10.56 2.27
CA ALA A 64 -18.57 -9.41 2.07
C ALA A 64 -18.15 -8.20 2.91
N ASP A 65 -17.73 -8.40 4.16
CA ASP A 65 -17.22 -7.32 5.01
C ASP A 65 -15.89 -6.76 4.48
N TRP A 66 -15.03 -7.61 3.93
CA TRP A 66 -13.83 -7.16 3.23
C TRP A 66 -14.16 -6.29 2.02
N HIS A 67 -15.12 -6.73 1.19
CA HIS A 67 -15.57 -5.93 0.05
C HIS A 67 -16.17 -4.59 0.49
N LYS A 68 -16.99 -4.55 1.54
CA LYS A 68 -17.52 -3.30 2.11
C LYS A 68 -16.42 -2.35 2.57
N PHE A 69 -15.40 -2.87 3.27
CA PHE A 69 -14.26 -2.07 3.70
C PHE A 69 -13.53 -1.45 2.49
N PHE A 70 -13.28 -2.23 1.44
CA PHE A 70 -12.58 -1.72 0.28
C PHE A 70 -13.43 -0.78 -0.59
N ASP A 71 -14.75 -0.98 -0.63
CA ASP A 71 -15.67 -0.04 -1.26
C ASP A 71 -15.67 1.31 -0.53
N PHE A 72 -15.56 1.30 0.80
CA PHE A 72 -15.35 2.52 1.61
C PHE A 72 -14.00 3.19 1.29
N VAL A 73 -12.90 2.43 1.20
CA VAL A 73 -11.60 3.00 0.80
C VAL A 73 -11.64 3.58 -0.62
N ARG A 74 -12.43 2.97 -1.52
CA ARG A 74 -12.64 3.47 -2.88
C ARG A 74 -13.44 4.77 -2.90
N SER A 75 -14.51 4.87 -2.10
CA SER A 75 -15.37 6.06 -2.06
C SER A 75 -14.67 7.26 -1.41
N GLU A 76 -14.02 7.06 -0.26
CA GLU A 76 -13.40 8.16 0.50
C GLU A 76 -11.99 8.51 0.02
N GLY A 77 -11.30 7.54 -0.59
CA GLY A 77 -9.91 7.69 -1.02
C GLY A 77 -9.80 7.80 -2.53
N SER A 78 -9.53 6.67 -3.17
CA SER A 78 -9.54 6.55 -4.63
C SER A 78 -9.58 5.08 -5.03
N ALA A 79 -10.04 4.80 -6.26
CA ALA A 79 -10.03 3.47 -6.83
C ALA A 79 -8.62 2.84 -6.92
N LYS A 80 -7.57 3.66 -7.00
CA LYS A 80 -6.16 3.21 -7.03
C LYS A 80 -5.60 2.92 -5.64
N LEU A 81 -6.18 3.51 -4.59
CA LEU A 81 -5.71 3.34 -3.22
C LEU A 81 -6.16 2.01 -2.64
N ALA A 82 -7.40 1.58 -2.91
CA ALA A 82 -7.95 0.32 -2.44
C ALA A 82 -7.03 -0.91 -2.70
N PRO A 83 -6.50 -1.14 -3.93
CA PRO A 83 -5.58 -2.25 -4.17
C PRO A 83 -4.21 -2.07 -3.47
N ILE A 84 -3.74 -0.84 -3.25
CA ILE A 84 -2.51 -0.59 -2.48
C ILE A 84 -2.72 -1.01 -1.02
N ILE A 85 -3.83 -0.63 -0.41
CA ILE A 85 -4.19 -1.03 0.96
C ILE A 85 -4.35 -2.55 1.07
N LEU A 86 -5.00 -3.20 0.09
CA LEU A 86 -5.11 -4.66 0.04
C LEU A 86 -3.73 -5.34 0.03
N ILE A 87 -2.78 -4.87 -0.77
CA ILE A 87 -1.42 -5.44 -0.82
C ILE A 87 -0.75 -5.35 0.56
N ARG A 88 -0.90 -4.22 1.26
CA ARG A 88 -0.31 -4.03 2.59
C ARG A 88 -0.96 -4.91 3.65
N LEU A 89 -2.29 -4.99 3.65
CA LEU A 89 -3.03 -5.91 4.52
C LEU A 89 -2.60 -7.36 4.27
N LYS A 90 -2.48 -7.79 3.02
CA LYS A 90 -1.98 -9.12 2.66
C LYS A 90 -0.57 -9.38 3.17
N SER A 91 0.33 -8.40 3.07
CA SER A 91 1.70 -8.53 3.61
C SER A 91 1.69 -8.73 5.11
N ALA A 92 0.89 -7.94 5.84
CA ALA A 92 0.79 -8.04 7.30
C ALA A 92 0.16 -9.37 7.75
N LEU A 93 -0.94 -9.77 7.11
CA LEU A 93 -1.64 -11.00 7.46
C LEU A 93 -0.82 -12.24 7.10
N ARG A 94 -0.11 -12.25 5.95
CA ARG A 94 0.84 -13.35 5.64
C ARG A 94 1.97 -13.43 6.65
N TRP A 95 2.50 -12.29 7.11
CA TRP A 95 3.52 -12.26 8.15
C TRP A 95 3.01 -12.88 9.45
N ALA A 96 1.79 -12.53 9.88
CA ALA A 96 1.16 -13.14 11.04
C ALA A 96 0.86 -14.63 10.85
N ALA A 97 0.46 -15.05 9.65
CA ALA A 97 0.17 -16.45 9.34
C ALA A 97 1.45 -17.30 9.38
N MET A 98 2.56 -16.78 8.85
CA MET A 98 3.89 -17.40 8.97
C MET A 98 4.37 -17.48 10.43
N GLY A 99 4.00 -16.51 11.27
CA GLY A 99 4.24 -16.53 12.70
C GLY A 99 3.33 -17.50 13.48
N GLY A 100 2.34 -18.11 12.83
CA GLY A 100 1.35 -19.00 13.46
C GLY A 100 0.27 -18.27 14.27
N GLU A 101 0.14 -16.95 14.12
CA GLU A 101 -0.88 -16.15 14.82
C GLU A 101 -2.27 -16.28 14.17
N ILE A 102 -2.32 -16.51 12.86
CA ILE A 102 -3.57 -16.69 12.10
C ILE A 102 -3.50 -17.92 11.17
N PRO A 103 -4.64 -18.53 10.81
CA PRO A 103 -4.66 -19.59 9.81
C PRO A 103 -4.22 -19.06 8.43
N ASN A 104 -3.50 -19.90 7.67
CA ASN A 104 -3.08 -19.58 6.30
C ASN A 104 -4.24 -19.42 5.30
N ASN A 105 -5.46 -19.85 5.65
CA ASN A 105 -6.65 -19.83 4.78
C ASN A 105 -7.56 -18.63 5.06
N ASN A 106 -6.99 -17.42 5.19
CA ASN A 106 -7.81 -16.23 5.42
C ASN A 106 -8.44 -15.73 4.10
N PRO A 107 -9.77 -15.48 4.04
CA PRO A 107 -10.46 -15.10 2.82
C PRO A 107 -9.87 -13.90 2.07
N ILE A 108 -9.27 -12.95 2.79
CA ILE A 108 -8.64 -11.77 2.17
C ILE A 108 -7.43 -12.14 1.30
N LEU A 109 -6.76 -13.27 1.59
CA LEU A 109 -5.59 -13.69 0.84
C LEU A 109 -5.94 -14.09 -0.59
N ASP A 110 -7.19 -14.49 -0.84
CA ASP A 110 -7.70 -14.85 -2.17
C ASP A 110 -8.21 -13.65 -2.98
N LEU A 111 -8.53 -12.53 -2.33
CA LEU A 111 -9.00 -11.31 -3.03
C LEU A 111 -7.93 -10.77 -3.98
N LYS A 112 -8.19 -10.71 -5.28
CA LYS A 112 -7.25 -10.12 -6.25
C LYS A 112 -7.45 -8.60 -6.30
N THR A 113 -6.39 -7.85 -6.55
CA THR A 113 -6.42 -6.38 -6.64
C THR A 113 -7.46 -5.86 -7.63
N LYS A 114 -7.68 -6.58 -8.74
CA LYS A 114 -8.71 -6.27 -9.76
C LYS A 114 -10.17 -6.36 -9.27
N HIS A 115 -10.43 -7.02 -8.14
CA HIS A 115 -11.78 -7.16 -7.56
C HIS A 115 -12.10 -6.02 -6.57
N VAL A 116 -11.11 -5.16 -6.30
CA VAL A 116 -11.12 -4.25 -5.15
C VAL A 116 -10.97 -2.80 -5.59
N GLY A 117 -10.34 -2.57 -6.74
CA GLY A 117 -10.25 -1.26 -7.34
C GLY A 117 -9.59 -1.32 -8.71
N GLU A 118 -9.14 -0.17 -9.18
CA GLU A 118 -8.50 -0.04 -10.48
C GLU A 118 -7.01 -0.37 -10.38
N PRO A 119 -6.47 -1.13 -11.34
CA PRO A 119 -5.03 -1.29 -11.44
C PRO A 119 -4.36 0.07 -11.62
N SER A 120 -3.14 0.22 -11.10
CA SER A 120 -2.37 1.43 -11.31
C SER A 120 -2.21 1.69 -12.80
N THR A 121 -2.68 2.85 -13.28
CA THR A 121 -2.51 3.25 -14.68
C THR A 121 -1.03 3.23 -15.01
N GLN A 122 -0.64 2.43 -16.00
CA GLN A 122 0.69 2.49 -16.56
C GLN A 122 0.80 3.81 -17.32
N GLY A 123 1.45 4.80 -16.73
CA GLY A 123 1.71 6.08 -17.39
C GLY A 123 2.67 5.85 -18.55
N GLN A 124 2.15 5.69 -19.76
CA GLN A 124 2.97 5.55 -20.97
C GLN A 124 2.52 6.57 -22.02
N ARG A 125 2.73 7.85 -21.71
CA ARG A 125 2.89 8.85 -22.76
C ARG A 125 4.31 9.38 -22.68
N TRP A 126 5.13 9.00 -23.67
CA TRP A 126 6.42 9.61 -23.90
C TRP A 126 6.22 10.92 -24.66
N LEU A 127 7.07 11.92 -24.39
CA LEU A 127 7.07 13.15 -25.18
C LEU A 127 7.65 12.84 -26.56
N THR A 128 6.92 13.23 -27.61
CA THR A 128 7.45 13.15 -28.97
C THR A 128 8.56 14.18 -29.18
N PHE A 129 9.44 13.97 -30.17
CA PHE A 129 10.55 14.89 -30.45
C PHE A 129 10.10 16.35 -30.69
N LYS A 130 8.91 16.52 -31.30
CA LYS A 130 8.30 17.85 -31.50
C LYS A 130 7.95 18.51 -30.17
N GLU A 131 7.37 17.75 -29.25
CA GLU A 131 7.01 18.25 -27.92
C GLU A 131 8.24 18.56 -27.06
N ILE A 132 9.31 17.77 -27.18
CA ILE A 132 10.59 18.07 -26.51
C ILE A 132 11.15 19.41 -27.01
N THR A 133 11.11 19.67 -28.31
CA THR A 133 11.59 20.92 -28.90
C THR A 133 10.76 22.12 -28.43
N LEU A 134 9.43 21.97 -28.38
CA LEU A 134 8.52 23.00 -27.85
C LEU A 134 8.77 23.27 -26.37
N LEU A 135 8.96 22.21 -25.58
CA LEU A 135 9.26 22.30 -24.16
C LEU A 135 10.59 23.02 -23.90
N ARG A 136 11.64 22.69 -24.66
CA ARG A 136 12.93 23.38 -24.58
C ARG A 136 12.78 24.87 -24.89
N ARG A 137 12.03 25.22 -25.92
CA ARG A 137 11.74 26.63 -26.27
C ARG A 137 11.02 27.36 -25.14
N GLN A 138 10.02 26.72 -24.51
CA GLN A 138 9.31 27.33 -23.38
C GLN A 138 10.19 27.50 -22.14
N ILE A 139 11.09 26.54 -21.86
CA ILE A 139 12.06 26.66 -20.77
C ILE A 139 12.97 27.86 -20.99
N GLU A 140 13.47 28.07 -22.22
CA GLU A 140 14.30 29.22 -22.56
C GLU A 140 13.56 30.55 -22.41
N GLN A 141 12.29 30.60 -22.82
CA GLN A 141 11.45 31.79 -22.70
C GLN A 141 10.98 32.07 -21.27
N SER A 142 11.08 31.10 -20.35
CA SER A 142 10.66 31.28 -18.97
C SER A 142 11.55 32.28 -18.22
N LYS A 143 10.99 32.95 -17.21
CA LYS A 143 11.73 33.82 -16.28
C LYS A 143 12.52 33.04 -15.21
N ALA A 144 12.68 31.73 -15.37
CA ALA A 144 13.44 30.91 -14.43
C ALA A 144 14.93 31.28 -14.44
N THR A 145 15.63 31.02 -13.34
CA THR A 145 17.08 31.21 -13.25
C THR A 145 17.82 30.34 -14.27
N SER A 146 18.97 30.80 -14.76
CA SER A 146 19.82 30.05 -15.69
C SER A 146 20.16 28.65 -15.18
N THR A 147 20.42 28.52 -13.87
CA THR A 147 20.66 27.24 -13.19
C THR A 147 19.47 26.28 -13.30
N THR A 148 18.25 26.79 -13.12
CA THR A 148 17.03 25.97 -13.24
C THR A 148 16.82 25.50 -14.68
N LYS A 149 17.06 26.37 -15.66
CA LYS A 149 16.98 26.03 -17.09
C LYS A 149 17.98 24.95 -17.47
N ALA A 150 19.25 25.11 -17.06
CA ALA A 150 20.30 24.13 -17.30
C ALA A 150 20.00 22.78 -16.62
N CYS A 151 19.47 22.79 -15.39
CA CYS A 151 19.07 21.58 -14.67
C CYS A 151 17.96 20.82 -15.41
N LEU A 152 16.91 21.52 -15.85
CA LEU A 152 15.83 20.90 -16.63
C LEU A 152 16.34 20.29 -17.94
N GLN A 153 17.22 21.01 -18.65
CA GLN A 153 17.86 20.50 -19.87
C GLN A 153 18.73 19.27 -19.61
N ALA A 154 19.52 19.28 -18.53
CA ALA A 154 20.33 18.14 -18.14
C ALA A 154 19.47 16.90 -17.86
N ILE A 155 18.35 17.05 -17.14
CA ILE A 155 17.40 15.97 -16.85
C ILE A 155 16.87 15.30 -18.14
N PHE A 156 16.57 16.09 -19.18
CA PHE A 156 16.11 15.54 -20.46
C PHE A 156 17.19 14.75 -21.20
N ILE A 157 18.46 15.12 -21.07
CA ILE A 157 19.57 14.48 -21.79
C ILE A 157 20.03 13.21 -21.07
N ILE A 158 20.12 13.25 -19.74
CA ILE A 158 20.71 12.16 -18.94
C ILE A 158 19.65 11.18 -18.40
N GLU A 159 18.38 11.39 -18.72
CA GLU A 159 17.23 10.65 -18.17
C GLU A 159 17.25 10.53 -16.63
N ALA A 160 17.76 11.57 -15.94
CA ALA A 160 17.85 11.54 -14.49
C ALA A 160 16.47 11.58 -13.85
N ARG A 161 16.28 10.79 -12.78
CA ARG A 161 15.10 10.87 -11.94
C ARG A 161 15.21 12.07 -11.00
N LEU A 162 14.15 12.88 -10.95
CA LEU A 162 13.98 13.88 -9.89
C LEU A 162 13.77 13.14 -8.55
N GLY A 163 14.70 13.35 -7.61
CA GLY A 163 14.74 12.74 -6.29
C GLY A 163 13.77 13.35 -5.29
#